data_AF-A0A6H5JWF4-F1
#
_entry.id   AF-A0A6H5JWF4-F1
#
_cell.length_a   1.000
_cell.length_b   1.000
_cell.length_c   1.000
_cell.angle_alpha   90.00
_cell.angle_beta   90.00
_cell.angle_gamma   90.00
#
_symmetry.space_group_name_H-M   'P 1'
#
loop_
_entity.id
_entity.type
_entity.pdbx_description
1 polymer ?
#
loop_
_entity_poly.entity_id
_entity_poly.type
_entity_poly.pdbx_seq_one_letter_code
_entity_poly.pdbx_strand_id
1 'polypeptide(L)'
;MPGGDAVIGLPSAETVLEYDMPDYSTPSASAVQEISDATITQAGGVTTLKFVRPLEPSGDGKQLLSVSDPAIWLYAWGGSNTFILHSMVGGFYLALDSCSIGSLTGGTKAEYVHGWLMVLGWTLCFPMGILFARFSRSFKGLGFPAHRVLQSLGSLLVIAGFVVSVIFTEDEGLEHFKETHQINGLILTVFIGLQVVAAVLRPSKPPAGAMVQDATGQTKQQPVSKVRRAWALLHRVLGYIAVVMAVFQCFGGLGLVYAEDAWQLLYILLVVVMVTAFVVLQALACCRAKRDTPSDNSGPQQGGAVVAPSTM
;
A
#
# COMPACT_ATOMS: atom_id res chain seq x y z
N MET A 1 -20.82 -10.79 -10.33
CA MET A 1 -20.02 -11.95 -9.89
C MET A 1 -20.46 -13.13 -10.74
N PRO A 2 -19.53 -13.87 -11.35
CA PRO A 2 -19.86 -15.07 -12.13
C PRO A 2 -20.67 -16.06 -11.29
N GLY A 3 -21.75 -16.59 -11.86
CA GLY A 3 -22.63 -17.58 -11.24
C GLY A 3 -23.65 -17.03 -10.23
N GLY A 4 -23.79 -15.70 -10.10
CA GLY A 4 -24.77 -15.08 -9.18
C GLY A 4 -26.05 -14.59 -9.87
N ASP A 5 -27.13 -14.46 -9.09
CA ASP A 5 -28.36 -13.74 -9.44
C ASP A 5 -28.32 -12.30 -8.88
N ALA A 6 -28.86 -11.34 -9.63
CA ALA A 6 -28.94 -9.94 -9.20
C ALA A 6 -30.30 -9.31 -9.50
N VAL A 7 -30.73 -8.39 -8.64
CA VAL A 7 -31.82 -7.46 -8.96
C VAL A 7 -31.20 -6.11 -9.27
N ILE A 8 -31.40 -5.62 -10.49
CA ILE A 8 -30.82 -4.35 -10.96
C ILE A 8 -31.95 -3.40 -11.30
N GLY A 9 -31.85 -2.18 -10.75
CA GLY A 9 -32.76 -1.09 -11.08
C GLY A 9 -32.05 0.01 -11.87
N LEU A 10 -32.69 0.46 -12.95
CA LEU A 10 -32.23 1.56 -13.79
C LEU A 10 -33.21 2.74 -13.68
N PRO A 11 -32.89 3.78 -12.90
CA PRO A 11 -33.81 4.90 -12.66
C PRO A 11 -34.36 5.55 -13.93
N SER A 12 -33.53 5.77 -14.95
CA SER A 12 -33.96 6.42 -16.21
C SER A 12 -34.93 5.59 -17.03
N ALA A 13 -34.92 4.27 -16.84
CA ALA A 13 -35.82 3.35 -17.51
C ALA A 13 -37.02 2.97 -16.63
N GLU A 14 -37.04 3.43 -15.37
CA GLU A 14 -38.02 3.03 -14.34
C GLU A 14 -38.16 1.51 -14.21
N THR A 15 -37.10 0.77 -14.52
CA THR A 15 -37.09 -0.70 -14.48
C THR A 15 -36.38 -1.21 -13.24
N VAL A 16 -36.92 -2.30 -12.68
CA VAL A 16 -36.26 -3.15 -11.70
C VAL A 16 -36.50 -4.59 -12.15
N LEU A 17 -35.43 -5.29 -12.50
CA LEU A 17 -35.50 -6.64 -13.07
C LEU A 17 -34.45 -7.55 -12.40
N GLU A 18 -34.70 -8.85 -12.42
CA GLU A 18 -33.72 -9.89 -12.17
C GLU A 18 -32.80 -10.08 -13.39
N TYR A 19 -31.52 -10.32 -13.13
CA TYR A 19 -30.47 -10.55 -14.11
C TYR A 19 -29.66 -11.78 -13.74
N ASP A 20 -29.28 -12.55 -14.75
CA ASP A 20 -28.35 -13.66 -14.60
C ASP A 20 -26.93 -13.13 -14.84
N MET A 21 -25.99 -13.43 -13.94
CA MET A 21 -24.59 -13.00 -14.05
C MET A 21 -23.65 -14.20 -14.23
N PRO A 22 -23.64 -14.87 -15.39
CA PRO A 22 -22.81 -16.07 -15.58
C PRO A 22 -21.31 -15.77 -15.58
N ASP A 23 -20.90 -14.55 -15.97
CA ASP A 23 -19.52 -14.13 -16.09
C ASP A 23 -19.35 -12.61 -15.81
N TYR A 24 -18.20 -12.05 -16.17
CA TYR A 24 -17.90 -10.61 -16.02
C TYR A 24 -18.30 -9.77 -17.25
N SER A 25 -19.24 -10.23 -18.07
CA SER A 25 -19.79 -9.47 -19.19
C SER A 25 -20.99 -8.60 -18.76
N THR A 26 -21.56 -7.86 -19.72
CA THR A 26 -22.78 -7.09 -19.47
C THR A 26 -23.94 -8.06 -19.21
N PRO A 27 -24.61 -7.99 -18.05
CA PRO A 27 -25.63 -8.96 -17.70
C PRO A 27 -26.88 -8.78 -18.57
N SER A 28 -27.57 -9.89 -18.83
CA SER A 28 -28.89 -9.90 -19.48
C SER A 28 -29.98 -10.13 -18.45
N ALA A 29 -31.14 -9.50 -18.65
CA ALA A 29 -32.31 -9.73 -17.81
C ALA A 29 -32.66 -11.23 -17.85
N SER A 30 -32.94 -11.79 -16.68
CA SER A 30 -33.31 -13.20 -16.54
C SER A 30 -34.60 -13.48 -17.31
N ALA A 31 -34.64 -14.63 -17.99
CA ALA A 31 -35.82 -15.04 -18.75
C ALA A 31 -37.06 -15.23 -17.85
N VAL A 32 -36.84 -15.52 -16.57
CA VAL A 32 -37.87 -15.72 -15.56
C VAL A 32 -37.74 -14.64 -14.48
N GLN A 33 -38.74 -13.78 -14.41
CA GLN A 33 -38.87 -12.73 -13.41
C GLN A 33 -39.82 -13.21 -12.29
N GLU A 34 -39.31 -13.35 -11.08
CA GLU A 34 -40.03 -13.84 -9.89
C GLU A 34 -40.09 -12.78 -8.79
N ILE A 35 -39.51 -11.61 -9.05
CA ILE A 35 -39.68 -10.44 -8.18
C ILE A 35 -41.04 -9.78 -8.41
N SER A 36 -41.56 -9.17 -7.35
CA SER A 36 -42.81 -8.41 -7.34
C SER A 36 -42.65 -7.12 -6.52
N ASP A 37 -43.66 -6.24 -6.54
CA ASP A 37 -43.65 -4.93 -5.86
C ASP A 37 -42.36 -4.12 -6.08
N ALA A 38 -41.79 -4.29 -7.28
CA ALA A 38 -40.48 -3.77 -7.62
C ALA A 38 -40.60 -2.30 -8.07
N THR A 39 -39.84 -1.42 -7.42
CA THR A 39 -39.85 0.02 -7.71
C THR A 39 -38.44 0.60 -7.56
N ILE A 40 -38.14 1.60 -8.38
CA ILE A 40 -36.93 2.41 -8.23
C ILE A 40 -37.31 3.88 -8.25
N THR A 41 -36.83 4.63 -7.26
CA THR A 41 -37.12 6.06 -7.12
C THR A 41 -35.84 6.84 -6.82
N GLN A 42 -35.80 8.10 -7.27
CA GLN A 42 -34.71 9.02 -6.96
C GLN A 42 -35.27 10.29 -6.33
N ALA A 43 -34.89 10.56 -5.09
CA ALA A 43 -35.33 11.75 -4.36
C ALA A 43 -34.21 12.24 -3.44
N GLY A 44 -33.94 13.55 -3.44
CA GLY A 44 -32.97 14.17 -2.52
C GLY A 44 -31.54 13.61 -2.63
N GLY A 45 -31.11 13.17 -3.82
CA GLY A 45 -29.80 12.55 -4.04
C GLY A 45 -29.70 11.08 -3.59
N VAL A 46 -30.80 10.48 -3.14
CA VAL A 46 -30.88 9.07 -2.77
C VAL A 46 -31.61 8.30 -3.86
N THR A 47 -31.05 7.15 -4.25
CA THR A 47 -31.74 6.16 -5.07
C THR A 47 -32.27 5.05 -4.17
N THR A 48 -33.57 4.78 -4.22
CA THR A 48 -34.21 3.70 -3.45
C THR A 48 -34.75 2.65 -4.40
N LEU A 49 -34.20 1.45 -4.32
CA LEU A 49 -34.66 0.26 -5.02
C LEU A 49 -35.41 -0.62 -4.01
N LYS A 50 -36.65 -1.01 -4.32
CA LYS A 50 -37.49 -1.91 -3.53
C LYS A 50 -37.96 -3.05 -4.41
N PHE A 51 -38.06 -4.25 -3.84
CA PHE A 51 -38.65 -5.43 -4.48
C PHE A 51 -39.05 -6.44 -3.40
N VAL A 52 -39.88 -7.40 -3.79
CA VAL A 52 -40.23 -8.60 -3.05
C VAL A 52 -39.75 -9.79 -3.88
N ARG A 53 -39.10 -10.78 -3.25
CA ARG A 53 -38.70 -12.03 -3.90
C ARG A 53 -39.12 -13.23 -3.06
N PRO A 54 -39.40 -14.39 -3.67
CA PRO A 54 -39.60 -15.62 -2.93
C PRO A 54 -38.32 -16.05 -2.21
N LEU A 55 -38.46 -16.72 -1.06
CA LEU A 55 -37.35 -17.37 -0.36
C LEU A 55 -36.81 -18.58 -1.13
N GLU A 56 -37.72 -19.25 -1.85
CA GLU A 56 -37.45 -20.40 -2.71
C GLU A 56 -37.89 -20.08 -4.15
N PRO A 57 -37.07 -19.36 -4.94
CA PRO A 57 -37.34 -19.11 -6.35
C PRO A 57 -37.35 -20.40 -7.19
N SER A 58 -38.11 -20.40 -8.28
CA SER A 58 -38.43 -21.56 -9.12
C SER A 58 -37.46 -21.80 -10.29
N GLY A 59 -36.22 -21.31 -10.21
CA GLY A 59 -35.20 -21.43 -11.27
C GLY A 59 -33.90 -22.13 -10.82
N ASP A 60 -33.25 -22.84 -11.74
CA ASP A 60 -31.93 -23.44 -11.53
C ASP A 60 -30.89 -22.34 -11.30
N GLY A 61 -30.26 -22.31 -10.12
CA GLY A 61 -29.09 -21.48 -9.83
C GLY A 61 -29.36 -20.18 -9.06
N LYS A 62 -30.61 -19.81 -8.77
CA LYS A 62 -30.91 -18.67 -7.88
C LYS A 62 -30.67 -19.04 -6.42
N GLN A 63 -30.12 -18.12 -5.63
CA GLN A 63 -29.82 -18.39 -4.22
C GLN A 63 -31.12 -18.55 -3.40
N LEU A 64 -31.25 -19.70 -2.74
CA LEU A 64 -32.27 -19.96 -1.72
C LEU A 64 -31.97 -19.16 -0.45
N LEU A 65 -33.00 -18.56 0.15
CA LEU A 65 -32.87 -17.80 1.38
C LEU A 65 -33.48 -18.56 2.56
N SER A 66 -32.65 -18.82 3.56
CA SER A 66 -33.10 -19.31 4.86
C SER A 66 -33.61 -18.15 5.71
N VAL A 67 -34.66 -18.37 6.48
CA VAL A 67 -35.13 -17.37 7.46
C VAL A 67 -34.26 -17.39 8.72
N SER A 68 -33.73 -18.56 9.09
CA SER A 68 -32.94 -18.78 10.29
C SER A 68 -31.44 -18.55 10.11
N ASP A 69 -30.92 -18.72 8.89
CA ASP A 69 -29.50 -18.54 8.60
C ASP A 69 -29.28 -17.19 7.91
N PRO A 70 -28.42 -16.30 8.46
CA PRO A 70 -28.14 -15.02 7.84
C PRO A 70 -27.61 -15.18 6.41
N ALA A 71 -28.25 -14.50 5.46
CA ALA A 71 -27.81 -14.48 4.07
C ALA A 71 -26.87 -13.31 3.81
N ILE A 72 -25.88 -13.52 2.94
CA ILE A 72 -25.01 -12.47 2.42
C ILE A 72 -25.77 -11.71 1.34
N TRP A 73 -25.87 -10.40 1.49
CA TRP A 73 -26.39 -9.48 0.49
C TRP A 73 -25.26 -8.63 -0.04
N LEU A 74 -25.05 -8.72 -1.34
CA LEU A 74 -24.08 -7.88 -2.05
C LEU A 74 -24.86 -6.76 -2.74
N TYR A 75 -24.29 -5.57 -2.71
CA TYR A 75 -24.86 -4.42 -3.42
C TYR A 75 -23.75 -3.66 -4.15
N ALA A 76 -24.14 -2.99 -5.22
CA ALA A 76 -23.28 -2.10 -5.95
C ALA A 76 -24.09 -0.98 -6.58
N TRP A 77 -23.47 0.17 -6.79
CA TRP A 77 -24.09 1.27 -7.53
C TRP A 77 -23.06 2.09 -8.29
N GLY A 78 -23.53 2.80 -9.33
CA GLY A 78 -22.73 3.71 -10.13
C GLY A 78 -23.49 4.99 -10.44
N GLY A 79 -22.77 6.03 -10.87
CA GLY A 79 -23.34 7.33 -11.20
C GLY A 79 -24.00 7.44 -12.59
N SER A 80 -24.24 6.32 -13.29
CA SER A 80 -24.78 6.31 -14.65
C SER A 80 -25.91 5.28 -14.81
N ASN A 81 -26.74 5.44 -15.85
CA ASN A 81 -27.80 4.49 -16.23
C ASN A 81 -27.34 3.48 -17.29
N THR A 82 -26.04 3.27 -17.41
CA THR A 82 -25.44 2.28 -18.33
C THR A 82 -24.65 1.26 -17.52
N PHE A 83 -24.58 0.02 -18.01
CA PHE A 83 -23.74 -1.00 -17.39
C PHE A 83 -22.27 -0.60 -17.53
N ILE A 84 -21.69 -0.16 -16.41
CA ILE A 84 -20.30 0.23 -16.26
C ILE A 84 -19.76 -0.37 -14.97
N LEU A 85 -18.44 -0.28 -14.78
CA LEU A 85 -17.83 -0.62 -13.50
C LEU A 85 -18.45 0.21 -12.36
N HIS A 86 -18.84 -0.47 -11.29
CA HIS A 86 -19.51 0.14 -10.15
C HIS A 86 -18.62 1.22 -9.49
N SER A 87 -19.23 2.32 -9.07
CA SER A 87 -18.53 3.37 -8.30
C SER A 87 -18.34 2.96 -6.83
N MET A 88 -19.26 2.14 -6.32
CA MET A 88 -19.18 1.57 -4.99
C MET A 88 -19.75 0.15 -5.03
N VAL A 89 -19.11 -0.73 -4.26
CA VAL A 89 -19.53 -2.09 -4.00
C VAL A 89 -19.53 -2.29 -2.49
N GLY A 90 -20.36 -3.20 -2.01
CA GLY A 90 -20.37 -3.58 -0.61
C GLY A 90 -21.25 -4.79 -0.38
N GLY A 91 -21.37 -5.17 0.88
CA GLY A 91 -22.35 -6.15 1.28
C GLY A 91 -22.57 -6.17 2.78
N PHE A 92 -23.56 -6.93 3.21
CA PHE A 92 -23.92 -7.13 4.60
C PHE A 92 -24.53 -8.52 4.80
N TYR A 93 -24.55 -8.99 6.04
CA TYR A 93 -25.40 -10.11 6.44
C TYR A 93 -26.77 -9.59 6.80
N LEU A 94 -27.82 -10.27 6.36
CA LEU A 94 -29.19 -10.03 6.81
C LEU A 94 -29.76 -11.31 7.39
N ALA A 95 -30.06 -11.28 8.68
CA ALA A 95 -30.86 -12.31 9.33
C ALA A 95 -32.33 -11.90 9.24
N LEU A 96 -33.12 -12.68 8.50
CA LEU A 96 -34.52 -12.34 8.21
C LEU A 96 -35.43 -12.51 9.43
N ASP A 97 -35.12 -13.46 10.33
CA ASP A 97 -35.88 -13.72 11.55
C ASP A 97 -35.83 -12.57 12.57
N SER A 98 -34.66 -11.96 12.72
CA SER A 98 -34.34 -10.94 13.71
C SER A 98 -34.29 -9.54 13.11
N CYS A 99 -34.39 -9.44 11.78
CA CYS A 99 -34.19 -8.19 11.02
C CYS A 99 -32.88 -7.49 11.42
N SER A 100 -31.84 -8.27 11.69
CA SER A 100 -30.54 -7.76 12.10
C SER A 100 -29.58 -7.71 10.92
N ILE A 101 -28.83 -6.61 10.85
CA ILE A 101 -27.81 -6.39 9.84
C ILE A 101 -26.45 -6.60 10.49
N GLY A 102 -25.70 -7.57 9.99
CA GLY A 102 -24.30 -7.80 10.33
C GLY A 102 -23.39 -7.16 9.29
N SER A 103 -22.24 -6.64 9.72
CA SER A 103 -21.20 -6.22 8.77
C SER A 103 -20.53 -7.45 8.18
N LEU A 104 -20.33 -7.47 6.86
CA LEU A 104 -19.42 -8.42 6.23
C LEU A 104 -17.99 -8.00 6.58
N THR A 105 -17.31 -8.75 7.44
CA THR A 105 -15.84 -8.75 7.43
C THR A 105 -15.41 -9.46 6.16
N GLY A 106 -15.02 -8.69 5.14
CA GLY A 106 -14.96 -9.19 3.77
C GLY A 106 -13.79 -10.10 3.44
N GLY A 107 -12.82 -10.25 4.34
CA GLY A 107 -11.64 -11.10 4.13
C GLY A 107 -11.74 -12.49 4.75
N THR A 108 -11.21 -13.50 4.07
CA THR A 108 -10.93 -14.82 4.68
C THR A 108 -9.80 -14.71 5.70
N LYS A 109 -9.64 -15.73 6.56
CA LYS A 109 -8.52 -15.78 7.51
C LYS A 109 -7.17 -15.68 6.80
N ALA A 110 -7.04 -16.27 5.61
CA ALA A 110 -5.80 -16.25 4.83
C ALA A 110 -5.51 -14.85 4.27
N GLU A 111 -6.53 -14.15 3.80
CA GLU A 111 -6.41 -12.76 3.34
C GLU A 111 -6.00 -11.81 4.48
N TYR A 112 -6.56 -12.00 5.68
CA TYR A 112 -6.10 -11.24 6.86
C TYR A 112 -4.66 -11.56 7.24
N VAL A 113 -4.23 -12.83 7.19
CA VAL A 113 -2.83 -13.21 7.44
C VAL A 113 -1.90 -12.54 6.42
N HIS A 114 -2.25 -12.58 5.13
CA HIS A 114 -1.54 -11.85 4.08
C HIS A 114 -1.44 -10.36 4.42
N GLY A 115 -2.57 -9.72 4.72
CA GLY A 115 -2.63 -8.29 5.05
C GLY A 115 -1.71 -7.91 6.22
N TRP A 116 -1.73 -8.68 7.32
CA TRP A 116 -0.86 -8.44 8.47
C TRP A 116 0.62 -8.59 8.13
N LEU A 117 1.00 -9.64 7.41
CA LEU A 117 2.38 -9.86 6.97
C LEU A 117 2.87 -8.69 6.09
N MET A 118 2.02 -8.21 5.18
CA MET A 118 2.32 -7.07 4.32
C MET A 118 2.47 -5.77 5.11
N VAL A 119 1.55 -5.46 6.03
CA VAL A 119 1.63 -4.24 6.86
C VAL A 119 2.88 -4.24 7.74
N LEU A 120 3.19 -5.37 8.40
CA LEU A 120 4.37 -5.49 9.26
C LEU A 120 5.68 -5.37 8.46
N GLY A 121 5.74 -5.93 7.25
CA GLY A 121 6.89 -5.79 6.36
C GLY A 121 7.04 -4.35 5.83
N TRP A 122 6.01 -3.88 5.11
CA TRP A 122 6.05 -2.64 4.34
C TRP A 122 5.95 -1.36 5.15
N THR A 123 5.18 -1.37 6.24
CA THR A 123 4.88 -0.15 7.01
C THR A 123 5.73 -0.06 8.27
N LEU A 124 6.13 -1.19 8.86
CA LEU A 124 6.93 -1.20 10.08
C LEU A 124 8.41 -1.54 9.81
N CYS A 125 8.71 -2.74 9.34
CA CYS A 125 10.09 -3.24 9.24
C CYS A 125 10.95 -2.41 8.29
N PHE A 126 10.51 -2.24 7.03
CA PHE A 126 11.31 -1.50 6.04
C PHE A 126 11.49 -0.03 6.38
N PRO A 127 10.45 0.74 6.73
CA PRO A 127 10.63 2.15 7.04
C PRO A 127 11.46 2.34 8.31
N MET A 128 11.30 1.48 9.33
CA MET A 128 12.13 1.52 10.54
C MET A 128 13.61 1.23 10.21
N GLY A 129 13.88 0.20 9.38
CA GLY A 129 15.22 -0.09 8.92
C GLY A 129 15.85 1.07 8.14
N ILE A 130 15.06 1.79 7.34
CA ILE A 130 15.50 3.00 6.63
C ILE A 130 15.87 4.12 7.62
N LEU A 131 15.05 4.35 8.65
CA LEU A 131 15.34 5.34 9.69
C LEU A 131 16.67 5.05 10.39
N PHE A 132 16.91 3.80 10.80
CA PHE A 132 18.16 3.39 11.43
C PHE A 132 19.39 3.61 10.52
N ALA A 133 19.30 3.23 9.24
CA ALA A 133 20.41 3.45 8.30
C ALA A 133 20.67 4.95 8.06
N ARG A 134 19.61 5.70 7.75
CA ARG A 134 19.69 7.10 7.33
C ARG A 134 20.15 8.03 8.45
N PHE A 135 19.70 7.76 9.68
CA PHE A 135 20.00 8.54 10.87
C PHE A 135 20.96 7.79 11.81
N SER A 136 21.82 6.93 11.26
CA SER A 136 22.80 6.12 12.00
C SER A 136 23.64 6.90 13.03
N ARG A 137 23.94 8.18 12.76
CA ARG A 137 24.61 9.09 13.72
C ARG A 137 23.81 9.31 15.01
N SER A 138 22.48 9.31 14.95
CA SER A 138 21.59 9.40 16.12
C SER A 138 21.58 8.12 16.94
N PHE A 139 21.95 6.97 16.36
CA PHE A 139 21.81 5.65 16.96
C PHE A 139 23.13 5.00 17.35
N LYS A 140 24.17 5.81 17.62
CA LYS A 140 25.45 5.37 18.24
C LYS A 140 26.03 4.04 17.67
N GLY A 141 26.00 3.89 16.33
CA GLY A 141 26.57 2.71 15.65
C GLY A 141 25.60 1.58 15.30
N LEU A 142 24.36 1.62 15.80
CA LEU A 142 23.33 0.60 15.49
C LEU A 142 22.75 0.69 14.07
N GLY A 143 23.05 1.75 13.32
CA GLY A 143 22.36 2.04 12.06
C GLY A 143 22.41 0.93 11.00
N PHE A 144 23.61 0.49 10.60
CA PHE A 144 23.73 -0.57 9.59
C PHE A 144 23.32 -1.96 10.10
N PRO A 145 23.69 -2.39 11.33
CA PRO A 145 23.21 -3.65 11.88
C PRO A 145 21.68 -3.73 11.99
N ALA A 146 21.04 -2.69 12.55
CA ALA A 146 19.57 -2.64 12.69
C ALA A 146 18.89 -2.60 11.33
N HIS A 147 19.41 -1.82 10.38
CA HIS A 147 18.92 -1.83 9.00
C HIS A 147 18.96 -3.23 8.41
N ARG A 148 20.09 -3.94 8.52
CA ARG A 148 20.19 -5.31 7.96
C ARG A 148 19.16 -6.25 8.56
N VAL A 149 19.01 -6.26 9.89
CA VAL A 149 18.05 -7.14 10.58
C VAL A 149 16.61 -6.82 10.17
N LEU A 150 16.22 -5.55 10.22
CA LEU A 150 14.85 -5.12 9.88
C LEU A 150 14.52 -5.34 8.41
N GLN A 151 15.47 -5.10 7.50
CA GLN A 151 15.26 -5.38 6.07
C GLN A 151 15.17 -6.88 5.78
N SER A 152 15.96 -7.71 6.45
CA SER A 152 15.86 -9.17 6.33
C SER A 152 14.51 -9.68 6.86
N LEU A 153 14.08 -9.23 8.04
CA LEU A 153 12.78 -9.61 8.61
C LEU A 153 11.62 -9.13 7.73
N GLY A 154 11.64 -7.87 7.30
CA GLY A 154 10.63 -7.33 6.39
C GLY A 154 10.56 -8.11 5.07
N SER A 155 11.71 -8.50 4.51
CA SER A 155 11.75 -9.29 3.28
C SER A 155 11.13 -10.67 3.49
N LEU A 156 11.42 -11.33 4.61
CA LEU A 156 10.81 -12.62 4.95
C LEU A 156 9.30 -12.51 5.10
N LEU A 157 8.81 -11.49 5.82
CA LEU A 157 7.37 -11.25 6.01
C LEU A 157 6.66 -11.00 4.68
N VAL A 158 7.21 -10.14 3.81
CA VAL A 158 6.60 -9.84 2.50
C VAL A 158 6.60 -11.08 1.59
N ILE A 159 7.70 -11.84 1.56
CA ILE A 159 7.75 -13.08 0.76
C ILE A 159 6.73 -14.10 1.29
N ALA A 160 6.65 -14.29 2.61
CA ALA A 160 5.67 -15.18 3.22
C ALA A 160 4.23 -14.72 2.92
N GLY A 161 3.94 -13.43 3.06
CA GLY A 161 2.64 -12.86 2.72
C GLY A 161 2.30 -13.06 1.24
N PHE A 162 3.27 -12.90 0.33
CA PHE A 162 3.06 -13.11 -1.09
C PHE A 162 2.75 -14.58 -1.41
N VAL A 163 3.47 -15.52 -0.79
CA VAL A 163 3.18 -16.96 -0.90
C VAL A 163 1.78 -17.27 -0.39
N VAL A 164 1.38 -16.74 0.77
CA VAL A 164 0.02 -16.90 1.29
C VAL A 164 -1.01 -16.39 0.28
N SER A 165 -0.77 -15.25 -0.38
CA SER A 165 -1.71 -14.76 -1.41
C SER A 165 -1.81 -15.65 -2.63
N VAL A 166 -0.71 -16.24 -3.08
CA VAL A 166 -0.76 -17.20 -4.18
C VAL A 166 -1.54 -18.45 -3.75
N ILE A 167 -1.34 -18.94 -2.53
CA ILE A 167 -2.05 -20.13 -2.05
C ILE A 167 -3.57 -19.88 -1.98
N PHE A 168 -4.03 -18.83 -1.30
CA PHE A 168 -5.48 -18.63 -1.16
C PHE A 168 -6.15 -18.27 -2.50
N THR A 169 -5.45 -17.56 -3.39
CA THR A 169 -6.00 -17.25 -4.73
C THR A 169 -6.25 -18.52 -5.53
N GLU A 170 -5.33 -19.49 -5.42
CA GLU A 170 -5.49 -20.81 -6.05
C GLU A 170 -6.60 -21.65 -5.40
N ASP A 171 -6.61 -21.72 -4.07
CA ASP A 171 -7.60 -22.51 -3.31
C ASP A 171 -9.03 -22.02 -3.54
N GLU A 172 -9.20 -20.72 -3.81
CA GLU A 172 -10.49 -20.10 -4.14
C GLU A 172 -10.85 -20.20 -5.63
N GLY A 173 -9.98 -20.79 -6.47
CA GLY A 173 -10.20 -20.93 -7.92
C GLY A 173 -10.19 -19.59 -8.67
N LEU A 174 -9.54 -18.56 -8.10
CA LEU A 174 -9.45 -17.23 -8.68
C LEU A 174 -8.26 -17.12 -9.64
N GLU A 175 -8.37 -16.22 -10.63
CA GLU A 175 -7.25 -15.93 -11.53
C GLU A 175 -6.15 -15.13 -10.82
N HIS A 176 -4.89 -15.56 -10.99
CA HIS A 176 -3.73 -14.84 -10.49
C HIS A 176 -3.41 -13.61 -11.36
N PHE A 177 -3.06 -12.51 -10.71
CA PHE A 177 -2.52 -11.29 -11.34
C PHE A 177 -3.43 -10.63 -12.38
N LYS A 178 -4.74 -10.73 -12.19
CA LYS A 178 -5.75 -10.05 -13.01
C LYS A 178 -5.99 -8.62 -12.53
N GLU A 179 -6.12 -8.46 -11.21
CA GLU A 179 -6.51 -7.20 -10.60
C GLU A 179 -5.33 -6.27 -10.33
N THR A 180 -5.60 -4.96 -10.31
CA THR A 180 -4.57 -3.92 -10.10
C THR A 180 -3.78 -4.15 -8.82
N HIS A 181 -4.45 -4.57 -7.73
CA HIS A 181 -3.79 -4.91 -6.48
C HIS A 181 -2.79 -6.06 -6.66
N GLN A 182 -3.19 -7.15 -7.32
CA GLN A 182 -2.32 -8.32 -7.51
C GLN A 182 -1.10 -7.99 -8.38
N ILE A 183 -1.29 -7.22 -9.46
CA ILE A 183 -0.21 -6.82 -10.37
C ILE A 183 0.80 -5.92 -9.66
N ASN A 184 0.32 -4.88 -8.96
CA ASN A 184 1.19 -3.96 -8.22
C ASN A 184 1.89 -4.67 -7.05
N GLY A 185 1.20 -5.60 -6.39
CA GLY A 185 1.77 -6.45 -5.35
C GLY A 185 2.93 -7.31 -5.88
N LEU A 186 2.78 -7.91 -7.05
CA LEU A 186 3.86 -8.65 -7.72
C LEU A 186 5.05 -7.75 -8.04
N ILE A 187 4.81 -6.57 -8.62
CA ILE A 187 5.88 -5.60 -8.93
C ILE A 187 6.66 -5.22 -7.65
N LEU A 188 5.96 -4.94 -6.55
CA LEU A 188 6.58 -4.63 -5.26
C LEU A 188 7.38 -5.82 -4.69
N THR A 189 6.87 -7.04 -4.81
CA THR A 189 7.59 -8.25 -4.41
C THR A 189 8.87 -8.45 -5.23
N VAL A 190 8.81 -8.23 -6.55
CA VAL A 190 9.99 -8.24 -7.43
C VAL A 190 10.99 -7.18 -7.01
N PHE A 191 10.54 -5.97 -6.66
CA PHE A 191 11.42 -4.91 -6.14
C PHE A 191 12.15 -5.36 -4.87
N ILE A 192 11.49 -6.05 -3.93
CA ILE A 192 12.16 -6.63 -2.77
C ILE A 192 13.20 -7.66 -3.17
N GLY A 193 12.90 -8.56 -4.10
CA GLY A 193 13.87 -9.52 -4.63
C GLY A 193 15.11 -8.84 -5.19
N LEU A 194 14.92 -7.79 -6.00
CA LEU A 194 16.01 -6.98 -6.55
C LEU A 194 16.82 -6.26 -5.45
N GLN A 195 16.16 -5.77 -4.39
CA GLN A 195 16.84 -5.14 -3.26
C GLN A 195 17.69 -6.14 -2.47
N VAL A 196 17.21 -7.37 -2.28
CA VAL A 196 17.98 -8.46 -1.64
C VAL A 196 19.18 -8.85 -2.50
N VAL A 197 19.00 -9.03 -3.81
CA VAL A 197 20.11 -9.31 -4.75
C VAL A 197 21.12 -8.17 -4.74
N ALA A 198 20.67 -6.91 -4.78
CA ALA A 198 21.53 -5.74 -4.67
C ALA A 198 22.30 -5.73 -3.34
N ALA A 199 21.69 -6.15 -2.23
CA ALA A 199 22.35 -6.24 -0.93
C ALA A 199 23.43 -7.34 -0.89
N VAL A 200 23.24 -8.47 -1.58
CA VAL A 200 24.24 -9.54 -1.73
C VAL A 200 25.41 -9.08 -2.60
N LEU A 201 25.11 -8.44 -3.74
CA LEU A 201 26.10 -7.94 -4.70
C LEU A 201 26.71 -6.58 -4.29
N ARG A 202 26.55 -6.21 -3.02
CA ARG A 202 26.93 -4.91 -2.46
C ARG A 202 28.45 -4.67 -2.61
N PRO A 203 28.89 -3.68 -3.41
CA PRO A 203 30.32 -3.45 -3.61
C PRO A 203 31.05 -3.06 -2.30
N SER A 204 32.28 -3.54 -2.11
CA SER A 204 33.07 -3.25 -0.92
C SER A 204 33.41 -1.76 -0.76
N LYS A 205 33.54 -1.31 0.49
CA LYS A 205 34.16 0.00 0.77
C LYS A 205 35.68 -0.12 0.64
N PRO A 206 36.40 0.97 0.34
CA PRO A 206 37.83 1.03 0.57
C PRO A 206 38.16 0.58 2.01
N PRO A 207 39.26 -0.14 2.25
CA PRO A 207 39.73 -0.43 3.60
C PRO A 207 39.82 0.85 4.44
N ALA A 208 39.54 0.74 5.73
CA ALA A 208 39.63 1.88 6.63
C ALA A 208 41.07 2.44 6.62
N GLY A 209 41.20 3.74 6.33
CA GLY A 209 42.52 4.38 6.21
C GLY A 209 43.28 4.08 4.92
N ALA A 210 42.66 3.42 3.93
CA ALA A 210 43.29 3.23 2.63
C ALA A 210 43.64 4.58 1.99
N MET A 211 44.89 4.73 1.58
CA MET A 211 45.44 5.92 0.95
C MET A 211 45.90 5.61 -0.48
N VAL A 212 45.81 6.59 -1.38
CA VAL A 212 46.27 6.51 -2.77
C VAL A 212 47.00 7.81 -3.10
N GLN A 213 48.14 7.71 -3.80
CA GLN A 213 48.83 8.88 -4.36
C GLN A 213 48.08 9.39 -5.60
N ASP A 214 47.91 10.70 -5.69
CA ASP A 214 47.37 11.32 -6.91
C ASP A 214 48.45 11.60 -7.95
N ALA A 215 48.03 12.14 -9.10
CA ALA A 215 48.92 12.47 -10.21
C ALA A 215 50.01 13.51 -9.85
N THR A 216 49.87 14.21 -8.72
CA THR A 216 50.85 15.17 -8.20
C THR A 216 51.75 14.57 -7.10
N GLY A 217 51.59 13.29 -6.80
CA GLY A 217 52.32 12.58 -5.75
C GLY A 217 51.76 12.80 -4.34
N GLN A 218 50.64 13.51 -4.19
CA GLN A 218 50.03 13.74 -2.87
C GLN A 218 49.22 12.52 -2.42
N THR A 219 49.44 12.11 -1.17
CA THR A 219 48.73 11.00 -0.54
C THR A 219 47.36 11.47 -0.06
N LYS A 220 46.28 10.89 -0.61
CA LYS A 220 44.91 11.17 -0.18
C LYS A 220 44.12 9.90 0.13
N GLN A 221 43.03 10.06 0.87
CA GLN A 221 42.15 8.95 1.19
C GLN A 221 41.57 8.32 -0.09
N GLN A 222 41.58 7.00 -0.16
CA GLN A 222 41.08 6.27 -1.31
C GLN A 222 39.59 6.60 -1.50
N PRO A 223 39.19 7.14 -2.67
CA PRO A 223 37.80 7.49 -2.90
C PRO A 223 36.95 6.23 -3.04
N VAL A 224 35.70 6.32 -2.60
CA VAL A 224 34.68 5.29 -2.85
C VAL A 224 34.50 5.11 -4.37
N SER A 225 34.53 3.87 -4.85
CA SER A 225 34.43 3.55 -6.28
C SER A 225 33.13 4.06 -6.92
N LYS A 226 33.17 4.38 -8.22
CA LYS A 226 31.99 4.84 -8.98
C LYS A 226 30.84 3.82 -8.92
N VAL A 227 31.16 2.53 -9.04
CA VAL A 227 30.21 1.42 -8.93
C VAL A 227 29.51 1.42 -7.57
N ARG A 228 30.27 1.58 -6.48
CA ARG A 228 29.71 1.66 -5.13
C ARG A 228 28.78 2.86 -4.95
N ARG A 229 29.14 4.01 -5.50
CA ARG A 229 28.30 5.23 -5.45
C ARG A 229 27.00 5.05 -6.22
N ALA A 230 27.06 4.51 -7.44
CA ALA A 230 25.90 4.21 -8.27
C ALA A 230 24.96 3.20 -7.58
N TRP A 231 25.53 2.10 -7.07
CA TRP A 231 24.78 1.11 -6.28
C TRP A 231 24.09 1.75 -5.08
N ALA A 232 24.78 2.60 -4.31
CA ALA A 232 24.21 3.23 -3.13
C ALA A 232 23.07 4.21 -3.47
N LEU A 233 23.17 4.92 -4.60
CA LEU A 233 22.11 5.79 -5.10
C LEU A 233 20.90 4.98 -5.53
N LEU A 234 21.10 3.96 -6.38
CA LEU A 234 20.04 3.09 -6.89
C LEU A 234 19.30 2.37 -5.77
N HIS A 235 20.04 1.70 -4.87
CA HIS A 235 19.47 1.01 -3.71
C HIS A 235 18.58 1.94 -2.87
N ARG A 236 19.07 3.16 -2.60
CA ARG A 236 18.34 4.16 -1.82
C ARG A 236 17.09 4.67 -2.52
N VAL A 237 17.21 5.07 -3.80
CA VAL A 237 16.08 5.64 -4.55
C VAL A 237 14.99 4.61 -4.77
N LEU A 238 15.34 3.40 -5.22
CA LEU A 238 14.40 2.31 -5.39
C LEU A 238 13.75 1.91 -4.06
N GLY A 239 14.50 1.95 -2.95
CA GLY A 239 13.96 1.66 -1.62
C GLY A 239 12.89 2.66 -1.19
N TYR A 240 13.10 3.96 -1.44
CA TYR A 240 12.09 4.99 -1.14
C TYR A 240 10.86 4.86 -2.03
N ILE A 241 11.05 4.63 -3.33
CA ILE A 241 9.93 4.43 -4.26
C ILE A 241 9.09 3.23 -3.83
N ALA A 242 9.73 2.10 -3.51
CA ALA A 242 9.03 0.89 -3.07
C ALA A 242 8.18 1.13 -1.80
N VAL A 243 8.74 1.80 -0.79
CA VAL A 243 7.98 2.10 0.46
C VAL A 243 6.79 3.02 0.19
N VAL A 244 6.95 4.05 -0.66
CA VAL A 244 5.84 4.96 -0.98
C VAL A 244 4.73 4.22 -1.73
N MET A 245 5.08 3.43 -2.74
CA MET A 245 4.09 2.62 -3.47
C MET A 245 3.39 1.61 -2.55
N ALA A 246 4.13 1.01 -1.62
CA ALA A 246 3.58 0.04 -0.69
C ALA A 246 2.53 0.62 0.27
N VAL A 247 2.62 1.91 0.62
CA VAL A 247 1.57 2.57 1.42
C VAL A 247 0.23 2.53 0.68
N PHE A 248 0.21 2.93 -0.58
CA PHE A 248 -1.01 2.88 -1.40
C PHE A 248 -1.47 1.45 -1.66
N GLN A 249 -0.52 0.52 -1.84
CA GLN A 249 -0.83 -0.89 -2.01
C GLN A 249 -1.58 -1.46 -0.79
N CYS A 250 -1.13 -1.15 0.43
CA CYS A 250 -1.78 -1.58 1.65
C CYS A 250 -3.19 -0.97 1.80
N PHE A 251 -3.40 0.30 1.43
CA PHE A 251 -4.76 0.88 1.38
C PHE A 251 -5.66 0.13 0.39
N GLY A 252 -5.14 -0.21 -0.80
CA GLY A 252 -5.88 -1.03 -1.75
C GLY A 252 -6.27 -2.39 -1.16
N GLY A 253 -5.37 -3.04 -0.42
CA GLY A 253 -5.64 -4.33 0.23
C GLY A 253 -6.68 -4.24 1.35
N LEU A 254 -6.61 -3.20 2.18
CA LEU A 254 -7.62 -2.92 3.20
C LEU A 254 -9.01 -2.71 2.59
N GLY A 255 -9.08 -2.05 1.43
CA GLY A 255 -10.32 -1.89 0.68
C GLY A 255 -10.88 -3.20 0.15
N LEU A 256 -10.03 -4.11 -0.34
CA LEU A 256 -10.46 -5.41 -0.86
C LEU A 256 -11.09 -6.31 0.21
N VAL A 257 -10.55 -6.30 1.44
CA VAL A 257 -11.09 -7.09 2.55
C VAL A 257 -12.20 -6.36 3.32
N TYR A 258 -12.66 -5.21 2.83
CA TYR A 258 -13.62 -4.33 3.50
C TYR A 258 -13.26 -4.10 4.98
N ALA A 259 -11.99 -3.77 5.22
CA ALA A 259 -11.49 -3.61 6.58
C ALA A 259 -12.29 -2.54 7.33
N GLU A 260 -12.74 -2.87 8.55
CA GLU A 260 -13.48 -1.93 9.40
C GLU A 260 -12.70 -0.63 9.61
N ASP A 261 -13.42 0.47 9.84
CA ASP A 261 -12.85 1.82 10.03
C ASP A 261 -11.74 1.84 11.08
N ALA A 262 -11.87 1.06 12.16
CA ALA A 262 -10.86 0.95 13.21
C ALA A 262 -9.50 0.45 12.67
N TRP A 263 -9.51 -0.53 11.76
CA TRP A 263 -8.30 -1.08 11.14
C TRP A 263 -7.69 -0.10 10.14
N GLN A 264 -8.52 0.62 9.38
CA GLN A 264 -8.05 1.67 8.49
C GLN A 264 -7.40 2.83 9.27
N LEU A 265 -8.03 3.26 10.36
CA LEU A 265 -7.50 4.28 11.26
C LEU A 265 -6.18 3.85 11.91
N LEU A 266 -6.08 2.59 12.37
CA LEU A 266 -4.83 2.05 12.88
C LEU A 266 -3.72 2.09 11.82
N TYR A 267 -4.02 1.69 10.59
CA TYR A 267 -3.06 1.73 9.50
C TYR A 267 -2.58 3.16 9.20
N ILE A 268 -3.51 4.12 9.12
CA ILE A 268 -3.19 5.55 8.95
C ILE A 268 -2.28 6.03 10.08
N LEU A 269 -2.59 5.68 11.33
CA LEU A 269 -1.78 6.05 12.49
C LEU A 269 -0.35 5.50 12.38
N LEU A 270 -0.18 4.24 11.98
CA LEU A 270 1.15 3.64 11.77
C LEU A 270 1.96 4.41 10.71
N VAL A 271 1.34 4.73 9.57
CA VAL A 271 1.98 5.52 8.50
C VAL A 271 2.38 6.91 9.01
N VAL A 272 1.46 7.62 9.68
CA VAL A 272 1.70 8.95 10.24
C VAL A 272 2.84 8.93 11.26
N VAL A 273 2.91 7.93 12.13
CA VAL A 273 4.00 7.78 13.10
C VAL A 273 5.34 7.61 12.39
N MET A 274 5.42 6.77 11.36
CA MET A 274 6.67 6.55 10.62
C MET A 274 7.12 7.78 9.83
N VAL A 275 6.19 8.50 9.21
CA VAL A 275 6.46 9.77 8.51
C VAL A 275 6.91 10.85 9.51
N THR A 276 6.22 10.98 10.64
CA THR A 276 6.56 11.94 11.70
C THR A 276 7.95 11.65 12.26
N ALA A 277 8.26 10.38 12.54
CA ALA A 277 9.59 9.97 13.00
C ALA A 277 10.68 10.33 11.96
N PHE A 278 10.42 10.13 10.68
CA PHE A 278 11.34 10.54 9.61
C PHE A 278 11.58 12.05 9.62
N VAL A 279 10.51 12.86 9.65
CA VAL A 279 10.59 14.32 9.64
C VAL A 279 11.35 14.85 10.86
N VAL A 280 11.03 14.35 12.06
CA VAL A 280 11.69 14.74 13.31
C VAL A 280 13.18 14.41 13.26
N LEU A 281 13.54 13.17 12.87
CA LEU A 281 14.95 12.78 12.79
C LEU A 281 15.70 13.57 11.71
N GLN A 282 15.04 13.91 10.60
CA GLN A 282 15.59 14.76 9.56
C GLN A 282 15.82 16.19 10.04
N ALA A 283 14.89 16.78 10.78
CA ALA A 283 15.04 18.10 11.39
C ALA A 283 16.20 18.10 12.40
N LEU A 284 16.27 17.10 13.29
CA LEU A 284 17.38 16.95 14.24
C LEU A 284 18.74 16.79 13.55
N ALA A 285 18.80 16.02 12.46
CA ALA A 285 20.03 15.86 11.69
C ALA A 285 20.48 17.19 11.04
N CYS A 286 19.55 17.98 10.50
CA CYS A 286 19.83 19.32 9.96
C CYS A 286 20.31 20.29 11.06
N CYS A 287 19.66 20.28 12.23
CA CYS A 287 20.06 21.11 13.36
C CYS A 287 21.48 20.79 13.85
N ARG A 288 21.86 19.50 13.92
CA ARG A 288 23.23 19.10 14.27
C ARG A 288 24.24 19.58 13.23
N ALA A 289 23.96 19.39 11.95
CA ALA A 289 24.84 19.85 10.87
C ALA A 289 25.12 21.37 10.92
N LYS A 290 24.11 22.18 11.26
CA LYS A 290 24.28 23.62 11.44
C LYS A 290 25.20 23.97 12.63
N ARG A 291 25.11 23.25 13.75
CA ARG A 291 25.99 23.48 14.92
C ARG A 291 27.44 23.10 14.64
N ASP A 292 27.66 22.06 13.85
CA ASP A 292 29.00 21.54 13.54
C ASP A 292 29.72 22.39 12.47
N THR A 293 29.05 23.39 11.88
CA THR A 293 29.68 24.33 10.94
C THR A 293 30.31 25.46 11.74
N PRO A 294 31.65 25.63 11.74
CA PRO A 294 32.29 26.74 12.44
C PRO A 294 31.76 28.07 11.89
N SER A 295 31.41 29.02 12.76
CA SER A 295 31.13 30.39 12.36
C SER A 295 32.42 30.98 11.77
N ASP A 296 32.46 31.14 10.45
CA ASP A 296 33.54 31.84 9.76
C ASP A 296 33.44 33.34 10.09
N ASN A 297 33.97 33.72 11.26
CA ASN A 297 34.13 35.09 11.70
C ASN A 297 35.49 35.60 11.20
N SER A 298 35.72 35.54 9.89
CA SER A 298 36.78 36.29 9.22
C SER A 298 36.21 37.65 8.82
N GLY A 299 36.11 38.55 9.81
CA GLY A 299 35.94 39.98 9.54
C GLY A 299 37.10 40.49 8.66
N PRO A 300 36.89 41.51 7.80
CA PRO A 300 37.94 42.00 6.93
C PRO A 300 39.11 42.50 7.79
N GLN A 301 40.29 41.88 7.66
CA GLN A 301 41.53 42.50 8.11
C GLN A 301 41.66 43.83 7.37
N GLN A 302 41.48 44.94 8.09
CA GLN A 302 41.87 46.25 7.58
C GLN A 302 43.38 46.21 7.32
N GLY A 303 43.75 46.34 6.05
CA GLY A 303 45.13 46.40 5.60
C GLY A 303 45.86 47.55 6.29
N GLY A 304 47.02 47.22 6.85
CA GLY A 304 47.93 48.19 7.46
C GLY A 304 48.33 49.26 6.46
N ALA A 305 48.22 50.52 6.87
CA ALA A 305 48.73 51.67 6.14
C ALA A 305 50.26 51.60 6.07
N VAL A 306 50.79 51.47 4.85
CA VAL A 306 52.21 51.69 4.56
C VAL A 306 52.44 53.19 4.54
N VAL A 307 53.16 53.71 5.54
CA VAL A 307 53.62 55.09 5.59
C VAL A 307 54.86 55.22 4.70
N ALA A 308 54.77 56.07 3.68
CA ALA A 308 55.90 56.45 2.82
C ALA A 308 56.83 57.45 3.55
N PRO A 309 58.15 57.45 3.27
CA PRO A 309 59.09 58.35 3.91
C PRO A 309 58.99 59.75 3.30
N SER A 310 58.94 60.78 4.16
CA SER A 310 58.95 62.18 3.74
C SER A 310 60.39 62.66 3.54
N THR A 311 60.67 63.15 2.33
CA THR A 311 61.81 64.00 2.01
C THR A 311 61.39 65.46 1.99
N MET A 312 62.18 66.27 2.70
CA MET A 312 62.24 67.75 2.79
C MET A 312 61.09 68.46 3.51
#